data_AF-A0A518AD33-F1
#
_entry.id   AF-A0A518AD33-F1
#
_cell.length_a   1.000
_cell.length_b   1.000
_cell.length_c   1.000
_cell.angle_alpha   90.00
_cell.angle_beta   90.00
_cell.angle_gamma   90.00
#
_symmetry.space_group_name_H-M   'P 1'
#
loop_
_entity.id
_entity.type
_entity.pdbx_description
1 polymer ?
#
loop_
_entity_poly.entity_id
_entity_poly.type
_entity_poly.pdbx_seq_one_letter_code
_entity_poly.pdbx_strand_id
1 'polypeptide(L)'
;MKVADLLERFQWKKIPDTQGRFTLPQSQAQLSVEDLIGTDEVEIKQHPSAHPEEVIHIVELEDGGLISYQRQNGTFLHTLNSENMFKRKQWELGIISFSPRQMPPEASDSF
;
A
#
# COMPACT_ATOMS: atom_id res chain seq x y z
N MET A 1 4.93 -5.20 12.92
CA MET A 1 3.57 -4.66 12.68
C MET A 1 2.93 -5.44 11.55
N LYS A 2 1.65 -5.80 11.71
CA LYS A 2 0.83 -6.52 10.74
C LYS A 2 -0.26 -5.64 10.13
N VAL A 3 -0.80 -6.08 9.01
CA VAL A 3 -1.96 -5.48 8.34
C VAL A 3 -3.16 -5.39 9.29
N ALA A 4 -3.41 -6.44 10.08
CA ALA A 4 -4.50 -6.46 11.06
C ALA A 4 -4.41 -5.30 12.06
N ASP A 5 -3.19 -4.95 12.51
CA ASP A 5 -3.00 -3.87 13.47
C ASP A 5 -3.44 -2.51 12.92
N LEU A 6 -3.26 -2.27 11.62
CA LEU A 6 -3.72 -1.04 10.97
C LEU A 6 -5.21 -1.08 10.66
N LEU A 7 -5.75 -2.25 10.29
CA LEU A 7 -7.18 -2.45 10.06
C LEU A 7 -8.02 -2.14 11.31
N GLU A 8 -7.51 -2.47 12.50
CA GLU A 8 -8.21 -2.22 13.76
C GLU A 8 -8.12 -0.74 14.21
N ARG A 9 -7.03 -0.05 13.88
CA ARG A 9 -6.78 1.34 14.31
C ARG A 9 -7.57 2.39 13.53
N PHE A 10 -7.89 2.11 12.27
CA PHE A 10 -8.51 3.09 11.38
C PHE A 10 -9.71 2.53 10.61
N GLN A 11 -10.52 3.42 10.03
CA GLN A 11 -11.76 3.08 9.33
C GLN A 11 -11.50 2.67 7.87
N TRP A 12 -10.69 1.64 7.67
CA TRP A 12 -10.35 1.14 6.34
C TRP A 12 -11.58 0.57 5.63
N LYS A 13 -11.71 0.87 4.33
CA LYS A 13 -12.75 0.32 3.47
C LYS A 13 -12.12 -0.65 2.48
N LYS A 14 -12.65 -1.87 2.41
CA LYS A 14 -12.27 -2.82 1.38
C LYS A 14 -12.57 -2.22 0.00
N ILE A 15 -11.61 -2.30 -0.91
CA ILE A 15 -11.82 -1.90 -2.31
C ILE A 15 -12.67 -2.99 -2.98
N PRO A 16 -13.81 -2.67 -3.63
CA PRO A 16 -14.65 -3.64 -4.32
C PRO A 16 -13.86 -4.50 -5.30
N ASP A 17 -14.27 -5.75 -5.48
CA ASP A 17 -13.70 -6.71 -6.44
C ASP A 17 -12.19 -6.97 -6.27
N THR A 18 -11.65 -6.69 -5.08
CA THR A 18 -10.27 -7.03 -4.73
C THR A 18 -10.23 -7.94 -3.51
N GLN A 19 -9.30 -8.90 -3.51
CA GLN A 19 -8.98 -9.70 -2.34
C GLN A 19 -7.78 -9.09 -1.62
N GLY A 20 -8.02 -8.52 -0.44
CA GLY A 20 -6.96 -8.01 0.43
C GLY A 20 -6.44 -6.61 0.10
N ARG A 21 -7.25 -5.73 -0.51
CA ARG A 21 -6.92 -4.31 -0.61
C ARG A 21 -7.95 -3.45 0.10
N PHE A 22 -7.45 -2.48 0.85
CA PHE A 22 -8.24 -1.58 1.67
C PHE A 22 -7.74 -0.16 1.50
N THR A 23 -8.63 0.83 1.53
CA THR A 23 -8.29 2.25 1.41
C THR A 23 -8.83 3.04 2.58
N LEU A 24 -8.14 4.12 2.96
CA LEU A 24 -8.66 5.05 3.94
C LEU A 24 -9.63 6.04 3.28
N PRO A 25 -10.73 6.42 3.96
CA PRO A 25 -11.65 7.42 3.44
C PRO A 25 -10.96 8.77 3.21
N GLN A 26 -11.45 9.53 2.23
CA GLN A 26 -10.92 10.87 1.91
C GLN A 26 -10.95 11.84 3.10
N SER A 27 -11.85 11.64 4.07
CA SER A 27 -11.89 12.43 5.31
C SER A 27 -10.64 12.28 6.17
N GLN A 28 -9.81 11.26 5.91
CA GLN A 28 -8.55 10.99 6.59
C GLN A 28 -7.33 11.18 5.66
N ALA A 29 -7.51 11.82 4.51
CA ALA A 29 -6.43 12.04 3.54
C ALA A 29 -5.34 13.03 4.03
N GLN A 30 -5.48 13.63 5.21
CA GLN A 30 -4.44 14.47 5.83
C GLN A 30 -3.54 13.67 6.77
N LEU A 31 -3.84 12.40 7.05
CA LEU A 31 -2.94 11.54 7.83
C LEU A 31 -1.69 11.28 7.00
N SER A 32 -0.53 11.56 7.59
CA SER A 32 0.75 11.17 7.00
C SER A 32 0.97 9.66 7.14
N VAL A 33 1.99 9.13 6.46
CA VAL A 33 2.36 7.71 6.63
C VAL A 33 2.89 7.47 8.04
N GLU A 34 3.64 8.42 8.57
CA GLU A 34 4.18 8.45 9.93
C GLU A 34 3.05 8.39 10.97
N ASP A 35 1.97 9.17 10.77
CA ASP A 35 0.80 9.16 11.66
C ASP A 35 0.07 7.81 11.66
N LEU A 36 0.02 7.13 10.50
CA LEU A 36 -0.62 5.81 10.37
C LEU A 36 0.19 4.71 11.04
N ILE A 37 1.51 4.73 10.85
CA ILE A 37 2.42 3.74 11.42
C ILE A 37 2.57 3.96 12.92
N GLY A 38 2.76 5.21 13.36
CA GLY A 38 2.82 5.59 14.76
C GLY A 38 4.01 5.00 15.53
N THR A 39 5.07 4.58 14.83
CA THR A 39 6.33 4.07 15.38
C THR A 39 7.47 4.31 14.40
N ASP A 40 8.67 4.55 14.94
CA ASP A 40 9.91 4.72 14.16
C ASP A 40 10.60 3.39 13.83
N GLU A 41 10.06 2.25 14.29
CA GLU A 41 10.65 0.92 14.07
C GLU A 41 10.43 0.40 12.65
N VAL A 42 9.55 1.02 11.87
CA VAL A 42 9.21 0.59 10.52
C VAL A 42 9.71 1.61 9.50
N GLU A 43 10.50 1.14 8.54
CA GLU A 43 11.07 1.98 7.48
C GLU A 43 9.99 2.44 6.47
N ILE A 44 9.99 3.74 6.17
CA ILE A 44 9.15 4.34 5.12
C ILE A 44 10.06 4.65 3.91
N LYS A 45 9.85 3.93 2.80
CA LYS A 45 10.62 4.13 1.56
C LYS A 45 9.86 5.04 0.62
N GLN A 46 10.56 6.02 0.05
CA GLN A 46 10.00 6.93 -0.94
C GLN A 46 10.45 6.57 -2.35
N HIS A 47 9.50 6.61 -3.29
CA HIS A 47 9.72 6.34 -4.71
C HIS A 47 9.03 7.41 -5.56
N PRO A 48 9.59 7.77 -6.73
CA PRO A 48 8.92 8.68 -7.64
C PRO A 48 7.61 8.07 -8.15
N SER A 49 6.56 8.90 -8.25
CA SER A 49 5.34 8.52 -8.96
C SER A 49 5.49 8.76 -10.47
N ALA A 50 4.59 8.17 -11.27
CA ALA A 50 4.44 8.52 -12.68
C ALA A 50 4.00 9.99 -12.87
N HIS A 51 3.36 10.57 -11.86
CA HIS A 51 3.09 12.00 -11.78
C HIS A 51 4.29 12.70 -11.09
N PRO A 52 5.03 13.60 -11.78
CA PRO A 52 6.28 14.16 -11.26
C PRO A 52 6.18 14.92 -9.93
N GLU A 53 4.99 15.38 -9.58
CA GLU A 53 4.71 16.16 -8.35
C GLU A 53 4.13 15.30 -7.22
N GLU A 54 4.07 13.99 -7.42
CA GLU A 54 3.58 13.03 -6.43
C GLU A 54 4.68 12.06 -6.01
N VAL A 55 4.61 11.61 -4.76
CA VAL A 55 5.58 10.67 -4.18
C VAL A 55 4.87 9.43 -3.66
N ILE A 56 5.40 8.25 -4.01
CA ILE A 56 4.89 6.98 -3.51
C ILE A 56 5.69 6.61 -2.26
N HIS A 57 4.98 6.41 -1.16
CA HIS A 57 5.53 5.91 0.09
C HIS A 57 5.17 4.44 0.23
N ILE A 58 6.17 3.62 0.51
CA ILE A 58 6.06 2.17 0.68
C ILE A 58 6.48 1.82 2.10
N VAL A 59 5.61 1.08 2.78
CA VAL A 59 5.90 0.51 4.09
C VAL A 59 5.62 -0.99 4.05
N GLU A 60 6.66 -1.78 4.28
CA GLU A 60 6.56 -3.23 4.37
C GLU A 60 6.13 -3.63 5.79
N LEU A 61 5.09 -4.46 5.86
CA LEU A 61 4.56 -5.03 7.09
C LEU A 61 4.81 -6.54 7.08
N GLU A 62 4.65 -7.20 8.23
CA GLU A 62 4.94 -8.64 8.35
C GLU A 62 4.13 -9.54 7.40
N ASP A 63 2.89 -9.17 7.08
CA ASP A 63 1.94 -9.95 6.27
C ASP A 63 1.31 -9.14 5.12
N GLY A 64 1.98 -8.06 4.70
CA GLY A 64 1.48 -7.16 3.67
C GLY A 64 2.23 -5.85 3.61
N GLY A 65 1.53 -4.78 3.30
CA GLY A 65 2.15 -3.47 3.28
C GLY A 65 1.22 -2.34 2.92
N LEU A 66 1.67 -1.14 3.27
CA LEU A 66 1.00 0.11 2.99
C LEU A 66 1.68 0.78 1.79
N ILE A 67 0.87 1.18 0.82
CA ILE A 67 1.28 2.00 -0.34
C ILE A 67 0.49 3.29 -0.26
N SER A 68 1.18 4.42 -0.16
CA SER A 68 0.55 5.73 -0.04
C SER A 68 1.06 6.68 -1.10
N TYR A 69 0.15 7.26 -1.87
CA TYR A 69 0.48 8.34 -2.80
C TYR A 69 0.32 9.67 -2.10
N GLN A 70 1.41 10.40 -1.92
CA GLN A 70 1.35 11.81 -1.53
C GLN A 70 1.10 12.64 -2.78
N ARG A 71 -0.04 13.33 -2.80
CA ARG A 71 -0.45 14.22 -3.89
C ARG A 71 0.24 15.58 -3.74
N GLN A 72 0.28 16.34 -4.83
CA GLN A 72 0.84 17.70 -4.86
C GLN A 72 0.25 18.65 -3.79
N ASN A 73 -1.02 18.48 -3.44
CA ASN A 73 -1.70 19.28 -2.41
C ASN A 73 -1.40 18.84 -0.96
N GLY A 74 -0.45 17.92 -0.76
CA GLY A 74 -0.07 17.38 0.54
C GLY A 74 -1.02 16.30 1.09
N THR A 75 -2.11 15.98 0.39
CA THR A 75 -3.01 14.90 0.80
C THR A 75 -2.50 13.53 0.37
N PHE A 76 -2.95 12.49 1.06
CA PHE A 76 -2.57 11.12 0.81
C PHE A 76 -3.71 10.26 0.30
N LEU A 77 -3.39 9.35 -0.62
CA LEU A 77 -4.21 8.20 -0.96
C LEU A 77 -3.53 6.94 -0.44
N HIS A 78 -4.04 6.42 0.68
CA HIS A 78 -3.52 5.22 1.32
C HIS A 78 -4.21 3.96 0.81
N THR A 79 -3.42 2.93 0.53
CA THR A 79 -3.90 1.58 0.29
C THR A 79 -3.12 0.60 1.16
N LEU A 80 -3.83 -0.09 2.04
CA LEU A 80 -3.32 -1.23 2.79
C LEU A 80 -3.57 -2.51 2.00
N ASN A 81 -2.54 -3.33 1.83
CA ASN A 81 -2.58 -4.50 0.96
C ASN A 81 -2.13 -5.74 1.73
N SER A 82 -2.78 -6.87 1.48
CA SER A 82 -2.26 -8.20 1.83
C SER A 82 -0.94 -8.47 1.09
N GLU A 83 -0.16 -9.41 1.60
CA GLU A 83 1.15 -9.80 1.03
C GLU A 83 1.16 -9.94 -0.50
N ASN A 84 0.25 -10.74 -1.06
CA ASN A 84 0.21 -10.98 -2.50
C ASN A 84 -0.11 -9.72 -3.30
N MET A 85 -1.06 -8.91 -2.83
CA MET A 85 -1.45 -7.67 -3.50
C MET A 85 -0.40 -6.58 -3.35
N PHE A 86 0.30 -6.54 -2.21
CA PHE A 86 1.41 -5.63 -1.96
C PHE A 86 2.55 -5.88 -2.94
N LYS A 87 3.03 -7.13 -3.03
CA LYS A 87 4.07 -7.54 -3.99
C LYS A 87 3.66 -7.26 -5.43
N ARG A 88 2.42 -7.61 -5.81
CA ARG A 88 1.89 -7.33 -7.14
C ARG A 88 1.91 -5.83 -7.44
N LYS A 89 1.49 -4.98 -6.51
CA LYS A 89 1.48 -3.53 -6.71
C LYS A 89 2.88 -2.93 -6.78
N GLN A 90 3.81 -3.37 -5.94
CA GLN A 90 5.21 -2.94 -6.06
C GLN A 90 5.80 -3.28 -7.44
N TRP A 91 5.47 -4.44 -8.00
CA TRP A 91 5.91 -4.83 -9.35
C TRP A 91 5.25 -4.00 -10.45
N GLU A 92 3.92 -3.80 -10.39
CA GLU A 92 3.19 -2.94 -11.33
C GLU A 92 3.73 -1.50 -11.34
N LEU A 93 4.25 -1.03 -10.19
CA LEU A 93 4.87 0.28 -10.03
C LEU A 93 6.36 0.31 -10.40
N GLY A 94 6.95 -0.83 -10.78
CA GLY A 94 8.38 -0.93 -11.12
C GLY A 94 9.32 -0.77 -9.92
N ILE A 95 8.80 -0.87 -8.69
CA ILE A 95 9.56 -0.74 -7.43
C ILE A 95 10.37 -2.01 -7.16
N ILE A 96 9.79 -3.17 -7.48
CA ILE A 96 10.48 -4.46 -7.44
C ILE A 96 10.44 -5.11 -8.82
N SER A 97 11.42 -5.96 -9.09
CA SER A 97 11.43 -6.83 -10.26
C SER A 97 11.31 -8.29 -9.80
N PHE A 98 10.52 -9.08 -10.52
CA PHE A 98 10.53 -10.53 -10.36
C PHE A 98 11.50 -11.11 -11.37
N SER A 99 12.36 -12.03 -10.92
CA SER A 99 12.97 -12.96 -11.85
C SER A 99 11.86 -13.80 -12.51
N PRO A 100 11.93 -14.15 -13.80
CA PRO A 100 10.89 -14.89 -14.53
C PRO A 100 10.43 -16.22 -13.88
N ARG A 101 11.18 -16.73 -12.88
CA ARG A 101 10.87 -17.97 -12.14
C ARG A 101 10.04 -17.75 -10.87
N GLN A 102 9.74 -16.51 -10.48
CA GLN A 102 9.11 -16.14 -9.21
C GLN A 102 7.87 -15.24 -9.40
N MET A 103 7.29 -15.21 -10.59
CA MET A 103 6.08 -14.43 -10.85
C MET A 103 4.97 -14.91 -9.89
N PRO A 104 4.32 -14.01 -9.12
CA PRO A 104 3.16 -14.39 -8.32
C PRO A 104 2.13 -15.03 -9.25
N PRO A 105 1.47 -16.13 -8.84
CA PRO A 105 0.41 -16.71 -9.66
C PRO A 105 -0.64 -15.62 -9.93
N GLU A 106 -1.05 -15.49 -11.19
CA GLU A 106 -2.24 -14.71 -11.50
C GLU A 106 -3.37 -15.24 -10.62
N ALA A 107 -4.10 -14.34 -9.96
CA ALA A 107 -5.30 -14.72 -9.23
C ALA A 107 -6.22 -15.39 -10.23
N SER A 108 -6.27 -16.72 -10.17
CA SER A 108 -7.10 -17.53 -11.03
C SER A 108 -8.54 -17.28 -10.63
N ASP A 109 -9.21 -16.41 -11.38
CA ASP A 109 -10.66 -16.34 -11.42
C ASP A 109 -11.16 -17.73 -11.81
N SER A 110 -11.55 -18.49 -10.79
CA SER A 110 -12.21 -19.78 -10.96
C SER A 110 -13.69 -19.49 -11.11
N PHE A 111 -14.21 -19.75 -12.31
CA PHE A 111 -15.63 -19.78 -12.65
C PHE A 111 -16.37 -20.87 -11.86
#